data_AF-A0A0T8ZY70-F1
#
_entry.id   AF-A0A0T8ZY70-F1
#
_cell.length_a   1.000
_cell.length_b   1.000
_cell.length_c   1.000
_cell.angle_alpha   90.00
_cell.angle_beta   90.00
_cell.angle_gamma   90.00
#
_symmetry.space_group_name_H-M   'P 1'
#
loop_
_entity.id
_entity.type
_entity.pdbx_description
1 polymer ?
#
loop_
_entity_poly.entity_id
_entity_poly.type
_entity_poly.pdbx_seq_one_letter_code
_entity_poly.pdbx_strand_id
1 'polypeptide(L)'
;MIEFGKKSLYFSKLVRSKAKMIEFEIPLESHIPISEDAQKSFLGALAIAADTARKYFEDYINHKSFDSQLKNQLHNVAEYFDALLVSGLGNSAEYQDYIAILGTTAYYLGDYNGSSRVMVNYISDDMQLLEESITLVKVFINVITDKLFLNHTPIEGKYSSELNTLVESYRNYILSKTEFSIDIYRDLQDKVYRNGSDFSVIIVNCLLAVVCKKIDSSSTKLLPEFSGLDFSLWQDYIQSTGSIKELWPSQIELGKQAIFSGKSGIVQMPTSSGKTASINLTLRSAFYSNRIDNALIVAPFRALCREIYRDINAHFVDENNVIVSEVFDLPEIPQDFSIFNDGKKRVFILTPGKLLFLLRNHQSFIDEIGLCIFDEAHLFDDPSRGTNFELLLSTVKQIFPKGIQKILISAVIPNSEAINRWFNEDGVIVSNNSIKTTEKRVAFSDLNGSNEQLYFIDPITFEEEFFVPRTVSVSELEQLGKERKQKVFPELTNENDISIYYGIKLINNGGVGIFCGRKDTVNVILRRFIDLT
;
A
#
# COMPACT_ATOMS: atom_id res chain seq x y z
N MET A 1 15.64 -16.13 20.48
CA MET A 1 14.67 -15.77 19.42
C MET A 1 15.08 -16.59 18.20
N ILE A 2 14.15 -17.30 17.56
CA ILE A 2 14.44 -18.03 16.32
C ILE A 2 14.58 -16.98 15.22
N GLU A 3 15.68 -17.02 14.47
CA GLU A 3 15.94 -16.11 13.35
C GLU A 3 15.82 -16.86 12.02
N PHE A 4 15.34 -16.16 10.99
CA PHE A 4 15.35 -16.62 9.61
C PHE A 4 16.78 -16.55 9.08
N GLY A 5 17.61 -17.53 9.48
CA GLY A 5 19.05 -17.54 9.24
C GLY A 5 19.44 -17.75 7.77
N LYS A 6 20.75 -17.71 7.50
CA LYS A 6 21.32 -17.76 6.13
C LYS A 6 20.84 -18.94 5.28
N LYS A 7 20.68 -20.14 5.86
CA LYS A 7 20.19 -21.32 5.14
C LYS A 7 18.71 -21.17 4.75
N SER A 8 17.89 -20.63 5.65
CA SER A 8 16.46 -20.35 5.37
C SER A 8 16.30 -19.25 4.32
N LEU A 9 17.13 -18.19 4.39
CA LEU A 9 17.19 -17.15 3.35
C LEU A 9 17.54 -17.74 1.99
N TYR A 10 18.58 -18.59 1.92
CA TYR A 10 18.95 -19.27 0.68
C TYR A 10 17.79 -20.10 0.09
N PHE A 11 17.10 -20.89 0.92
CA PHE A 11 15.94 -21.64 0.45
C PHE A 11 14.78 -20.74 0.04
N SER A 12 14.55 -19.63 0.75
CA SER A 12 13.55 -18.64 0.36
C SER A 12 13.83 -18.11 -1.05
N LYS A 13 15.09 -17.80 -1.38
CA LYS A 13 15.49 -17.41 -2.75
C LYS A 13 15.12 -18.46 -3.80
N LEU A 14 15.35 -19.74 -3.51
CA LEU A 14 15.00 -20.84 -4.43
C LEU A 14 13.47 -21.00 -4.57
N VAL A 15 12.71 -20.90 -3.47
CA VAL A 15 11.24 -20.96 -3.53
C VAL A 15 10.67 -19.79 -4.32
N ARG A 16 11.20 -18.57 -4.11
CA ARG A 16 10.86 -17.36 -4.89
C ARG A 16 11.18 -17.53 -6.37
N SER A 17 12.34 -18.07 -6.70
CA SER A 17 12.73 -18.40 -8.08
C SER A 17 11.72 -19.35 -8.72
N LYS A 18 11.39 -20.48 -8.06
CA LYS A 18 10.41 -21.44 -8.58
C LYS A 18 9.01 -20.85 -8.73
N ALA A 19 8.56 -20.05 -7.78
CA ALA A 19 7.29 -19.33 -7.89
C ALA A 19 7.25 -18.46 -9.16
N LYS A 20 8.33 -17.72 -9.43
CA LYS A 20 8.43 -16.95 -10.68
C LYS A 20 8.53 -17.84 -11.92
N MET A 21 9.18 -19.00 -11.87
CA MET A 21 9.18 -19.93 -13.01
C MET A 21 7.76 -20.37 -13.40
N ILE A 22 6.87 -20.55 -12.43
CA ILE A 22 5.44 -20.82 -12.68
C ILE A 22 4.75 -19.59 -13.28
N GLU A 23 5.00 -18.41 -12.73
CA GLU A 23 4.44 -17.13 -13.21
C GLU A 23 4.83 -16.81 -14.66
N PHE A 24 6.05 -17.17 -15.07
CA PHE A 24 6.54 -17.05 -16.45
C PHE A 24 6.14 -18.24 -17.34
N GLU A 25 5.32 -19.17 -16.83
CA GLU A 25 4.86 -20.38 -17.53
C GLU A 25 6.02 -21.21 -18.10
N ILE A 26 7.11 -21.32 -17.36
CA ILE A 26 8.26 -22.15 -17.74
C ILE A 26 7.84 -23.62 -17.56
N PRO A 27 8.15 -24.53 -18.51
CA PRO A 27 7.79 -25.94 -18.39
C PRO A 27 8.36 -26.58 -17.12
N LEU A 28 7.57 -27.43 -16.45
CA LEU A 28 7.90 -28.00 -15.13
C LEU A 28 9.21 -28.80 -15.14
N GLU A 29 9.52 -29.48 -16.24
CA GLU A 29 10.77 -30.21 -16.46
C GLU A 29 12.01 -29.30 -16.47
N SER A 30 11.80 -28.01 -16.70
CA SER A 30 12.86 -27.00 -16.69
C SER A 30 13.01 -26.29 -15.36
N HIS A 31 12.20 -26.61 -14.35
CA HIS A 31 12.23 -25.95 -13.05
C HIS A 31 13.48 -26.30 -12.26
N ILE A 32 13.94 -25.35 -11.45
CA ILE A 32 15.05 -25.58 -10.53
C ILE A 32 14.67 -26.67 -9.50
N PRO A 33 15.57 -27.64 -9.23
CA PRO A 33 15.34 -28.61 -8.18
C PRO A 33 15.46 -27.91 -6.82
N ILE A 34 14.49 -28.14 -5.94
CA ILE A 34 14.51 -27.65 -4.57
C ILE A 34 14.67 -28.85 -3.65
N SER A 35 15.68 -28.78 -2.78
CA SER A 35 15.97 -29.85 -1.81
C SER A 35 14.81 -30.03 -0.83
N GLU A 36 14.54 -31.27 -0.41
CA GLU A 36 13.59 -31.56 0.67
C GLU A 36 13.93 -30.82 1.98
N ASP A 37 15.22 -30.51 2.20
CA ASP A 37 15.67 -29.68 3.32
C ASP A 37 15.03 -28.28 3.34
N ALA A 38 14.51 -27.79 2.22
CA ALA A 38 13.78 -26.52 2.16
C ALA A 38 12.52 -26.54 3.03
N GLN A 39 11.92 -27.72 3.29
CA GLN A 39 10.81 -27.87 4.23
C GLN A 39 11.20 -27.48 5.66
N LYS A 40 12.49 -27.54 6.04
CA LYS A 40 12.95 -27.06 7.36
C LYS A 40 12.82 -25.54 7.48
N SER A 41 12.89 -24.81 6.37
CA SER A 41 12.63 -23.36 6.35
C SER A 41 11.17 -23.04 6.66
N PHE A 42 10.24 -23.93 6.32
CA PHE A 42 8.83 -23.79 6.69
C PHE A 42 8.65 -23.78 8.21
N LEU A 43 9.27 -24.72 8.93
CA LEU A 43 9.19 -24.76 10.40
C LEU A 43 9.78 -23.50 11.04
N GLY A 44 10.89 -23.00 10.49
CA GLY A 44 11.47 -21.73 10.94
C GLY A 44 10.55 -20.54 10.68
N ALA A 45 9.95 -20.45 9.49
CA ALA A 45 8.98 -19.42 9.12
C ALA A 45 7.73 -19.46 10.01
N LEU A 46 7.18 -20.67 10.22
CA LEU A 46 6.04 -20.93 11.10
C LEU A 46 6.34 -20.45 12.52
N ALA A 47 7.47 -20.87 13.09
CA ALA A 47 7.85 -20.49 14.44
C ALA A 47 7.97 -18.96 14.57
N ILE A 48 8.62 -18.29 13.62
CA ILE A 48 8.76 -16.82 13.65
C ILE A 48 7.39 -16.14 13.57
N ALA A 49 6.52 -16.53 12.64
CA ALA A 49 5.20 -15.92 12.51
C ALA A 49 4.33 -16.14 13.77
N ALA A 50 4.25 -17.37 14.25
CA ALA A 50 3.43 -17.74 15.40
C ALA A 50 3.96 -17.13 16.71
N ASP A 51 5.27 -17.22 16.97
CA ASP A 51 5.88 -16.64 18.17
C ASP A 51 5.79 -15.12 18.15
N THR A 52 5.96 -14.48 16.98
CA THR A 52 5.84 -13.04 16.88
C THR A 52 4.40 -12.57 17.09
N ALA A 53 3.41 -13.30 16.59
CA ALA A 53 2.00 -13.00 16.85
C ALA A 53 1.69 -13.11 18.35
N ARG A 54 2.09 -14.22 18.99
CA ARG A 54 1.93 -14.40 20.44
C ARG A 54 2.64 -13.29 21.22
N LYS A 55 3.89 -12.98 20.88
CA LYS A 55 4.67 -11.94 21.54
C LYS A 55 4.06 -10.55 21.34
N TYR A 56 3.55 -10.23 20.15
CA TYR A 56 2.86 -8.97 19.90
C TYR A 56 1.67 -8.81 20.86
N PHE A 57 0.84 -9.85 20.98
CA PHE A 57 -0.28 -9.88 21.91
C PHE A 57 0.18 -9.73 23.37
N GLU A 58 1.20 -10.49 23.80
CA GLU A 58 1.77 -10.41 25.15
C GLU A 58 2.35 -9.02 25.47
N ASP A 59 3.06 -8.41 24.53
CA ASP A 59 3.61 -7.06 24.69
C ASP A 59 2.48 -6.03 24.77
N TYR A 60 1.43 -6.15 23.96
CA TYR A 60 0.25 -5.28 24.01
C TYR A 60 -0.42 -5.32 25.38
N ILE A 61 -0.78 -6.50 25.90
CA ILE A 61 -1.47 -6.62 27.21
C ILE A 61 -0.59 -6.14 28.37
N ASN A 62 0.73 -6.22 28.23
CA ASN A 62 1.70 -5.77 29.22
C ASN A 62 2.17 -4.33 28.99
N HIS A 63 1.56 -3.59 28.04
CA HIS A 63 1.91 -2.20 27.71
C HIS A 63 3.39 -2.01 27.34
N LYS A 64 3.99 -2.99 26.65
CA LYS A 64 5.36 -2.95 26.14
C LYS A 64 5.38 -2.55 24.66
N SER A 65 6.44 -1.87 24.25
CA SER A 65 6.66 -1.55 22.84
C SER A 65 7.07 -2.79 22.04
N PHE A 66 6.44 -3.01 20.89
CA PHE A 66 6.83 -4.06 19.97
C PHE A 66 8.23 -3.80 19.37
N ASP A 67 9.06 -4.84 19.33
CA ASP A 67 10.42 -4.76 18.83
C ASP A 67 10.46 -4.58 17.30
N SER A 68 10.95 -3.42 16.85
CA SER A 68 11.08 -3.09 15.42
C SER A 68 11.98 -4.05 14.63
N GLN A 69 12.94 -4.73 15.27
CA GLN A 69 13.83 -5.68 14.58
C GLN A 69 13.07 -6.91 14.05
N LEU A 70 11.95 -7.27 14.69
CA LEU A 70 11.10 -8.37 14.24
C LEU A 70 10.42 -8.09 12.90
N LYS A 71 10.23 -6.82 12.51
CA LYS A 71 9.56 -6.46 11.26
C LYS A 71 10.31 -6.96 10.02
N ASN A 72 11.65 -6.98 10.06
CA ASN A 72 12.46 -7.51 8.95
C ASN A 72 12.36 -9.04 8.87
N GLN A 73 12.33 -9.71 10.01
CA GLN A 73 12.12 -11.16 10.07
C GLN A 73 10.74 -11.54 9.53
N LEU A 74 9.70 -10.82 9.95
CA LEU A 74 8.32 -11.00 9.47
C LEU A 74 8.21 -10.79 7.96
N HIS A 75 8.91 -9.81 7.40
CA HIS A 75 8.93 -9.59 5.96
C HIS A 75 9.51 -10.79 5.20
N ASN A 76 10.69 -11.28 5.60
CA ASN A 76 11.32 -12.45 4.97
C ASN A 76 10.42 -13.69 5.06
N VAL A 77 9.73 -13.86 6.18
CA VAL A 77 8.79 -14.95 6.43
C VAL A 77 7.54 -14.81 5.55
N ALA A 78 7.02 -13.60 5.40
CA ALA A 78 5.87 -13.33 4.56
C ALA A 78 6.17 -13.59 3.07
N GLU A 79 7.31 -13.11 2.56
CA GLU A 79 7.77 -13.40 1.19
C GLU A 79 7.94 -14.91 0.96
N TYR A 80 8.47 -15.62 1.96
CA TYR A 80 8.62 -17.06 1.88
C TYR A 80 7.27 -17.77 1.77
N PHE A 81 6.27 -17.41 2.59
CA PHE A 81 4.95 -18.02 2.52
C PHE A 81 4.21 -17.70 1.22
N ASP A 82 4.30 -16.45 0.75
CA ASP A 82 3.73 -16.02 -0.52
C ASP A 82 4.32 -16.81 -1.70
N ALA A 83 5.65 -16.91 -1.75
CA ALA A 83 6.33 -17.73 -2.75
C ALA A 83 5.99 -19.23 -2.62
N LEU A 84 5.81 -19.74 -1.39
CA LEU A 84 5.46 -21.14 -1.15
C LEU A 84 4.07 -21.48 -1.72
N LEU A 85 3.09 -20.59 -1.55
CA LEU A 85 1.75 -20.75 -2.11
C LEU A 85 1.80 -20.83 -3.64
N VAL A 86 2.48 -19.89 -4.28
CA VAL A 86 2.59 -19.83 -5.75
C VAL A 86 3.39 -21.02 -6.30
N SER A 87 4.46 -21.43 -5.61
CA SER A 87 5.35 -22.50 -6.06
C SER A 87 4.73 -23.90 -6.08
N GLY A 88 3.61 -24.12 -5.39
CA GLY A 88 2.98 -25.43 -5.24
C GLY A 88 3.87 -26.50 -4.59
N LEU A 89 4.93 -26.09 -3.87
CA LEU A 89 5.92 -27.01 -3.32
C LEU A 89 5.41 -27.81 -2.12
N GLY A 90 5.75 -29.11 -2.11
CA GLY A 90 5.36 -30.01 -1.03
C GLY A 90 3.84 -30.12 -0.96
N ASN A 91 3.29 -30.01 0.25
CA ASN A 91 1.85 -30.07 0.49
C ASN A 91 1.24 -28.65 0.56
N SER A 92 1.85 -27.64 -0.09
CA SER A 92 1.37 -26.26 0.04
C SER A 92 -0.07 -26.05 -0.45
N ALA A 93 -0.53 -26.84 -1.42
CA ALA A 93 -1.92 -26.84 -1.87
C ALA A 93 -2.87 -27.43 -0.81
N GLU A 94 -2.45 -28.47 -0.09
CA GLU A 94 -3.21 -29.05 1.01
C GLU A 94 -3.31 -28.04 2.18
N TYR A 95 -2.20 -27.43 2.58
CA TYR A 95 -2.13 -26.47 3.70
C TYR A 95 -2.28 -25.01 3.28
N GLN A 96 -2.90 -24.74 2.12
CA GLN A 96 -2.97 -23.41 1.51
C GLN A 96 -3.52 -22.36 2.48
N ASP A 97 -4.64 -22.65 3.14
CA ASP A 97 -5.29 -21.71 4.06
C ASP A 97 -4.39 -21.36 5.25
N TYR A 98 -3.68 -22.35 5.80
CA TYR A 98 -2.76 -22.14 6.92
C TYR A 98 -1.59 -21.25 6.54
N ILE A 99 -0.99 -21.50 5.37
CA ILE A 99 0.12 -20.71 4.85
C ILE A 99 -0.36 -19.28 4.58
N ALA A 100 -1.55 -19.12 4.01
CA ALA A 100 -2.14 -17.81 3.74
C ALA A 100 -2.44 -17.01 5.02
N ILE A 101 -2.96 -17.65 6.08
CA ILE A 101 -3.18 -16.99 7.39
C ILE A 101 -1.86 -16.51 8.00
N LEU A 102 -0.83 -17.37 8.00
CA LEU A 102 0.48 -17.05 8.55
C LEU A 102 1.18 -15.95 7.76
N GLY A 103 1.16 -16.03 6.42
CA GLY A 103 1.70 -15.00 5.55
C GLY A 103 0.94 -13.67 5.65
N THR A 104 -0.39 -13.72 5.76
CA THR A 104 -1.22 -12.52 6.02
C THR A 104 -0.81 -11.86 7.33
N THR A 105 -0.70 -12.67 8.40
CA THR A 105 -0.29 -12.18 9.72
C THR A 105 1.10 -11.60 9.68
N ALA A 106 2.05 -12.26 9.00
CA ALA A 106 3.42 -11.81 8.88
C ALA A 106 3.55 -10.49 8.10
N TYR A 107 2.91 -10.37 6.93
CA TYR A 107 2.84 -9.12 6.18
C TYR A 107 2.20 -8.01 7.02
N TYR A 108 1.07 -8.30 7.68
CA TYR A 108 0.33 -7.29 8.43
C TYR A 108 1.12 -6.80 9.64
N LEU A 109 1.65 -7.69 10.48
CA LEU A 109 2.49 -7.31 11.62
C LEU A 109 3.79 -6.63 11.17
N GLY A 110 4.31 -6.99 9.98
CA GLY A 110 5.48 -6.40 9.33
C GLY A 110 5.27 -5.04 8.64
N ASP A 111 4.08 -4.44 8.75
CA ASP A 111 3.69 -3.14 8.16
C ASP A 111 3.46 -3.14 6.63
N TYR A 112 3.21 -4.31 6.04
CA TYR A 112 2.84 -4.47 4.63
C TYR A 112 1.32 -4.67 4.47
N ASN A 113 0.52 -3.69 4.92
CA ASN A 113 -0.95 -3.75 4.94
C ASN A 113 -1.55 -4.07 3.56
N GLY A 114 -0.94 -3.58 2.47
CA GLY A 114 -1.35 -3.88 1.11
C GLY A 114 -1.14 -5.36 0.75
N SER A 115 0.07 -5.88 0.97
CA SER A 115 0.42 -7.29 0.71
C SER A 115 -0.41 -8.24 1.57
N SER A 116 -0.67 -7.91 2.85
CA SER A 116 -1.54 -8.72 3.69
C SER A 116 -2.96 -8.81 3.16
N ARG A 117 -3.50 -7.71 2.59
CA ARG A 117 -4.84 -7.72 1.97
C ARG A 117 -4.92 -8.61 0.73
N VAL A 118 -3.85 -8.68 -0.05
CA VAL A 118 -3.77 -9.58 -1.22
C VAL A 118 -3.65 -11.04 -0.76
N MET A 119 -2.80 -11.30 0.23
CA MET A 119 -2.53 -12.65 0.76
C MET A 119 -3.79 -13.34 1.31
N VAL A 120 -4.73 -12.58 1.87
CA VAL A 120 -6.03 -13.09 2.35
C VAL A 120 -6.82 -13.79 1.25
N ASN A 121 -6.66 -13.39 -0.02
CA ASN A 121 -7.40 -13.98 -1.14
C ASN A 121 -6.99 -15.44 -1.44
N TYR A 122 -5.87 -15.91 -0.89
CA TYR A 122 -5.49 -17.32 -0.98
C TYR A 122 -6.22 -18.20 0.04
N ILE A 123 -6.95 -17.62 1.01
CA ILE A 123 -7.74 -18.41 1.96
C ILE A 123 -9.04 -18.82 1.26
N SER A 124 -9.27 -20.12 1.15
CA SER A 124 -10.44 -20.71 0.51
C SER A 124 -11.72 -20.51 1.32
N ASP A 125 -12.87 -20.51 0.64
CA ASP A 125 -14.18 -20.49 1.32
C ASP A 125 -14.53 -21.86 1.95
N ASP A 126 -14.03 -22.94 1.36
CA ASP A 126 -14.22 -24.33 1.80
C ASP A 126 -12.97 -24.81 2.56
N MET A 127 -12.79 -24.29 3.77
CA MET A 127 -11.63 -24.52 4.64
C MET A 127 -11.62 -25.93 5.26
N GLN A 128 -11.49 -26.97 4.44
CA GLN A 128 -11.71 -28.37 4.83
C GLN A 128 -10.79 -28.86 5.96
N LEU A 129 -9.52 -28.43 6.01
CA LEU A 129 -8.56 -28.85 7.05
C LEU A 129 -8.68 -28.07 8.36
N LEU A 130 -9.48 -27.01 8.38
CA LEU A 130 -9.60 -26.09 9.50
C LEU A 130 -10.84 -26.37 10.36
N GLU A 131 -11.54 -27.49 10.15
CA GLU A 131 -12.88 -27.85 10.71
C GLU A 131 -13.26 -27.10 12.00
N GLU A 132 -12.54 -27.33 13.10
CA GLU A 132 -12.86 -26.72 14.42
C GLU A 132 -12.49 -25.23 14.58
N SER A 133 -11.66 -24.70 13.69
CA SER A 133 -11.10 -23.34 13.68
C SER A 133 -11.73 -22.44 12.62
N ILE A 134 -12.67 -22.95 11.79
CA ILE A 134 -13.34 -22.19 10.72
C ILE A 134 -13.88 -20.84 11.24
N THR A 135 -14.47 -20.83 12.43
CA THR A 135 -15.04 -19.60 13.01
C THR A 135 -13.97 -18.58 13.41
N LEU A 136 -12.84 -19.04 13.96
CA LEU A 136 -11.68 -18.19 14.26
C LEU A 136 -11.13 -17.56 12.98
N VAL A 137 -11.00 -18.35 11.91
CA VAL A 137 -10.50 -17.88 10.61
C VAL A 137 -11.46 -16.89 9.96
N LYS A 138 -12.78 -17.15 9.99
CA LYS A 138 -13.79 -16.20 9.50
C LYS A 138 -13.71 -14.86 10.23
N VAL A 139 -13.54 -14.87 11.55
CA VAL A 139 -13.36 -13.65 12.33
C VAL A 139 -12.05 -12.96 11.99
N PHE A 140 -10.94 -13.70 11.86
CA PHE A 140 -9.65 -13.18 11.40
C PHE A 140 -9.77 -12.46 10.05
N ILE A 141 -10.40 -13.10 9.06
CA ILE A 141 -10.65 -12.51 7.74
C ILE A 141 -11.50 -11.25 7.87
N ASN A 142 -12.58 -11.30 8.63
CA ASN A 142 -13.48 -10.14 8.79
C ASN A 142 -12.80 -8.96 9.51
N VAL A 143 -11.88 -9.24 10.44
CA VAL A 143 -11.08 -8.22 11.12
C VAL A 143 -10.07 -7.62 10.15
N ILE A 144 -9.23 -8.43 9.49
CA ILE A 144 -8.16 -7.93 8.61
C ILE A 144 -8.72 -7.17 7.39
N THR A 145 -9.90 -7.54 6.91
CA THR A 145 -10.57 -6.92 5.75
C THR A 145 -11.59 -5.83 6.13
N ASP A 146 -11.76 -5.52 7.41
CA ASP A 146 -12.72 -4.53 7.94
C ASP A 146 -14.20 -4.84 7.61
N LYS A 147 -14.53 -6.05 7.14
CA LYS A 147 -15.90 -6.47 6.77
C LYS A 147 -16.89 -6.44 7.94
N LEU A 148 -16.39 -6.55 9.17
CA LEU A 148 -17.19 -6.48 10.39
C LEU A 148 -17.89 -5.13 10.62
N PHE A 149 -17.50 -4.06 9.90
CA PHE A 149 -18.18 -2.77 9.95
C PHE A 149 -19.31 -2.63 8.91
N LEU A 150 -19.37 -3.54 7.93
CA LEU A 150 -20.39 -3.52 6.86
C LEU A 150 -21.58 -4.43 7.23
N ASN A 151 -21.30 -5.70 7.49
CA ASN A 151 -22.28 -6.72 7.81
C ASN A 151 -21.82 -7.48 9.05
N HIS A 152 -22.53 -7.33 10.17
CA HIS A 152 -22.27 -8.12 11.37
C HIS A 152 -23.40 -9.11 11.60
N THR A 153 -23.08 -10.39 11.48
CA THR A 153 -23.95 -11.50 11.86
C THR A 153 -23.39 -12.16 13.12
N PRO A 154 -24.26 -12.63 14.04
CA PRO A 154 -23.82 -13.43 15.16
C PRO A 154 -22.96 -14.62 14.72
N ILE A 155 -21.86 -14.85 15.42
CA ILE A 155 -20.93 -15.94 15.14
C ILE A 155 -21.46 -17.19 15.85
N GLU A 156 -21.66 -18.26 15.10
CA GLU A 156 -22.07 -19.56 15.63
C GLU A 156 -20.90 -20.55 15.62
N GLY A 157 -20.84 -21.45 16.59
CA GLY A 157 -19.82 -22.51 16.68
C GLY A 157 -19.14 -22.63 18.05
N LYS A 158 -18.03 -23.39 18.10
CA LYS A 158 -17.34 -23.82 19.34
C LYS A 158 -16.90 -22.69 20.28
N TYR A 159 -16.52 -21.53 19.71
CA TYR A 159 -16.02 -20.36 20.44
C TYR A 159 -16.95 -19.14 20.29
N SER A 160 -18.24 -19.36 19.99
CA SER A 160 -19.19 -18.29 19.66
C SER A 160 -19.31 -17.23 20.74
N SER A 161 -19.42 -17.63 22.01
CA SER A 161 -19.58 -16.68 23.13
C SER A 161 -18.41 -15.71 23.19
N GLU A 162 -17.19 -16.24 23.30
CA GLU A 162 -15.97 -15.45 23.44
C GLU A 162 -15.68 -14.61 22.18
N LEU A 163 -15.95 -15.15 20.98
CA LEU A 163 -15.76 -14.43 19.72
C LEU A 163 -16.77 -13.29 19.51
N ASN A 164 -18.06 -13.50 19.81
CA ASN A 164 -19.05 -12.42 19.72
C ASN A 164 -18.69 -11.29 20.69
N THR A 165 -18.32 -11.61 21.94
CA THR A 165 -17.89 -10.61 22.92
C THR A 165 -16.65 -9.84 22.44
N LEU A 166 -15.63 -10.53 21.88
CA LEU A 166 -14.44 -9.88 21.33
C LEU A 166 -14.80 -8.94 20.16
N VAL A 167 -15.59 -9.43 19.20
CA VAL A 167 -15.96 -8.67 18.00
C VAL A 167 -16.82 -7.46 18.34
N GLU A 168 -17.81 -7.62 19.22
CA GLU A 168 -18.64 -6.50 19.69
C GLU A 168 -17.80 -5.45 20.43
N SER A 169 -16.92 -5.88 21.32
CA SER A 169 -16.03 -4.96 22.07
C SER A 169 -15.07 -4.22 21.14
N TYR A 170 -14.45 -4.93 20.20
CA TYR A 170 -13.61 -4.34 19.17
C TYR A 170 -14.38 -3.32 18.31
N ARG A 171 -15.59 -3.66 17.85
CA ARG A 171 -16.44 -2.74 17.07
C ARG A 171 -16.80 -1.50 17.87
N ASN A 172 -17.21 -1.67 19.12
CA ASN A 172 -17.59 -0.56 20.01
C ASN A 172 -16.40 0.35 20.31
N TYR A 173 -15.21 -0.20 20.49
CA TYR A 173 -13.99 0.59 20.61
C TYR A 173 -13.72 1.40 19.35
N ILE A 174 -13.71 0.75 18.17
CA ILE A 174 -13.40 1.45 16.92
C ILE A 174 -14.46 2.52 16.61
N LEU A 175 -15.75 2.24 16.78
CA LEU A 175 -16.81 3.18 16.36
C LEU A 175 -17.15 4.25 17.41
N SER A 176 -16.92 3.96 18.69
CA SER A 176 -17.42 4.80 19.79
C SER A 176 -16.38 5.06 20.89
N LYS A 177 -15.15 4.56 20.74
CA LYS A 177 -14.08 4.65 21.74
C LYS A 177 -14.47 4.06 23.10
N THR A 178 -15.35 3.05 23.09
CA THR A 178 -15.72 2.32 24.32
C THR A 178 -14.59 1.39 24.73
N GLU A 179 -13.86 1.75 25.78
CA GLU A 179 -12.82 0.91 26.38
C GLU A 179 -13.39 -0.41 26.88
N PHE A 180 -12.59 -1.48 26.79
CA PHE A 180 -13.00 -2.82 27.23
C PHE A 180 -11.85 -3.56 27.94
N SER A 181 -12.20 -4.53 28.80
CA SER A 181 -11.22 -5.23 29.63
C SER A 181 -10.31 -6.13 28.79
N ILE A 182 -9.04 -6.21 29.21
CA ILE A 182 -8.06 -7.17 28.68
C ILE A 182 -8.52 -8.62 28.88
N ASP A 183 -9.38 -8.87 29.88
CA ASP A 183 -9.92 -10.20 30.17
C ASP A 183 -10.65 -10.80 28.96
N ILE A 184 -11.29 -9.98 28.11
CA ILE A 184 -11.98 -10.45 26.90
C ILE A 184 -11.02 -11.17 25.95
N TYR A 185 -9.78 -10.67 25.82
CA TYR A 185 -8.77 -11.35 24.99
C TYR A 185 -8.30 -12.65 25.64
N ARG A 186 -8.09 -12.63 26.97
CA ARG A 186 -7.60 -13.79 27.73
C ARG A 186 -8.63 -14.90 27.77
N ASP A 187 -9.90 -14.59 27.92
CA ASP A 187 -11.00 -15.56 27.94
C ASP A 187 -11.03 -16.36 26.63
N LEU A 188 -10.94 -15.67 25.48
CA LEU A 188 -10.84 -16.34 24.18
C LEU A 188 -9.57 -17.19 24.08
N GLN A 189 -8.41 -16.63 24.46
CA GLN A 189 -7.13 -17.34 24.40
C GLN A 189 -7.17 -18.62 25.24
N ASP A 190 -7.55 -18.52 26.51
CA ASP A 190 -7.65 -19.63 27.46
C ASP A 190 -8.63 -20.70 26.97
N LYS A 191 -9.78 -20.27 26.42
CA LYS A 191 -10.78 -21.19 25.88
C LYS A 191 -10.22 -22.01 24.74
N VAL A 192 -9.52 -21.37 23.81
CA VAL A 192 -8.90 -22.04 22.65
C VAL A 192 -7.73 -22.90 23.09
N TYR A 193 -6.89 -22.44 24.03
CA TYR A 193 -5.73 -23.20 24.52
C TYR A 193 -6.13 -24.48 25.27
N ARG A 194 -7.28 -24.46 25.97
CA ARG A 194 -7.77 -25.64 26.70
C ARG A 194 -8.48 -26.65 25.80
N ASN A 195 -9.17 -26.20 24.75
CA ASN A 195 -10.13 -27.02 24.01
C ASN A 195 -9.84 -27.15 22.51
N GLY A 196 -8.90 -26.38 21.96
CA GLY A 196 -8.56 -26.34 20.55
C GLY A 196 -7.38 -27.22 20.18
N SER A 197 -7.16 -27.37 18.88
CA SER A 197 -5.96 -28.02 18.34
C SER A 197 -4.77 -27.07 18.33
N ASP A 198 -3.56 -27.60 18.07
CA ASP A 198 -2.35 -26.79 17.89
C ASP A 198 -2.56 -25.68 16.83
N PHE A 199 -3.32 -25.99 15.78
CA PHE A 199 -3.72 -25.02 14.78
C PHE A 199 -4.66 -23.94 15.31
N SER A 200 -5.67 -24.31 16.12
CA SER A 200 -6.54 -23.32 16.77
C SER A 200 -5.73 -22.34 17.62
N VAL A 201 -4.72 -22.85 18.34
CA VAL A 201 -3.80 -22.04 19.18
C VAL A 201 -3.01 -21.04 18.34
N ILE A 202 -2.47 -21.46 17.19
CA ILE A 202 -1.77 -20.55 16.28
C ILE A 202 -2.73 -19.48 15.73
N ILE A 203 -3.91 -19.89 15.26
CA ILE A 203 -4.88 -18.97 14.64
C ILE A 203 -5.40 -17.95 15.64
N VAL A 204 -5.70 -18.35 16.88
CA VAL A 204 -6.15 -17.39 17.91
C VAL A 204 -5.06 -16.39 18.24
N ASN A 205 -3.79 -16.80 18.30
CA ASN A 205 -2.68 -15.87 18.51
C ASN A 205 -2.54 -14.87 17.36
N CYS A 206 -2.65 -15.33 16.11
CA CYS A 206 -2.68 -14.47 14.93
C CYS A 206 -3.86 -13.47 14.99
N LEU A 207 -5.07 -13.94 15.29
CA LEU A 207 -6.26 -13.11 15.44
C LEU A 207 -6.08 -12.03 16.51
N LEU A 208 -5.67 -12.42 17.72
CA LEU A 208 -5.48 -11.48 18.82
C LEU A 208 -4.39 -10.45 18.50
N ALA A 209 -3.27 -10.86 17.90
CA ALA A 209 -2.22 -9.94 17.47
C ALA A 209 -2.73 -8.92 16.44
N VAL A 210 -3.51 -9.36 15.45
CA VAL A 210 -4.13 -8.48 14.45
C VAL A 210 -5.11 -7.51 15.10
N VAL A 211 -5.98 -7.96 16.00
CA VAL A 211 -6.94 -7.10 16.72
C VAL A 211 -6.20 -6.05 17.56
N CYS A 212 -5.19 -6.44 18.33
CA CYS A 212 -4.37 -5.53 19.13
C CYS A 212 -3.67 -4.50 18.25
N LYS A 213 -3.07 -4.93 17.14
CA LYS A 213 -2.44 -4.01 16.19
C LYS A 213 -3.44 -3.03 15.59
N LYS A 214 -4.62 -3.49 15.16
CA LYS A 214 -5.67 -2.60 14.63
C LYS A 214 -6.15 -1.57 15.64
N ILE A 215 -6.22 -1.92 16.92
CA ILE A 215 -6.56 -0.97 17.98
C ILE A 215 -5.46 0.10 18.12
N ASP A 216 -4.20 -0.32 18.16
CA ASP A 216 -3.05 0.59 18.25
C ASP A 216 -2.93 1.53 17.05
N SER A 217 -3.22 1.04 15.85
CA SER A 217 -3.23 1.84 14.61
C SER A 217 -4.59 2.46 14.28
N SER A 218 -5.59 2.35 15.17
CA SER A 218 -6.94 2.81 14.84
C SER A 218 -7.02 4.33 14.69
N SER A 219 -7.86 4.78 13.77
CA SER A 219 -8.21 6.19 13.62
C SER A 219 -8.80 6.78 14.91
N THR A 220 -9.56 5.96 15.65
CA THR A 220 -10.20 6.31 16.93
C THR A 220 -9.22 6.66 18.02
N LYS A 221 -8.08 5.95 18.07
CA LYS A 221 -6.99 6.22 19.00
C LYS A 221 -6.14 7.39 18.50
N LEU A 222 -5.70 7.31 17.25
CA LEU A 222 -4.59 8.13 16.74
C LEU A 222 -5.00 9.48 16.14
N LEU A 223 -6.18 9.60 15.49
CA LEU A 223 -6.58 10.89 14.90
C LEU A 223 -6.78 11.97 15.96
N PRO A 224 -7.47 11.74 17.10
CA PRO A 224 -7.56 12.73 18.17
C PRO A 224 -6.18 13.19 18.67
N GLU A 225 -5.28 12.24 18.92
CA GLU A 225 -3.91 12.50 19.38
C GLU A 225 -3.11 13.34 18.37
N PHE A 226 -3.07 12.90 17.10
CA PHE A 226 -2.26 13.52 16.07
C PHE A 226 -2.84 14.83 15.52
N SER A 227 -4.14 15.06 15.67
CA SER A 227 -4.76 16.34 15.30
C SER A 227 -4.80 17.33 16.47
N GLY A 228 -4.68 16.85 17.72
CA GLY A 228 -4.93 17.66 18.92
C GLY A 228 -6.42 17.99 19.10
N LEU A 229 -7.32 17.19 18.53
CA LEU A 229 -8.76 17.37 18.57
C LEU A 229 -9.42 16.34 19.48
N ASP A 230 -10.57 16.69 20.04
CA ASP A 230 -11.36 15.74 20.80
C ASP A 230 -11.97 14.65 19.90
N PHE A 231 -12.17 13.45 20.45
CA PHE A 231 -12.77 12.34 19.70
C PHE A 231 -14.18 12.67 19.18
N SER A 232 -14.96 13.48 19.90
CA SER A 232 -16.31 13.88 19.48
C SER A 232 -16.34 14.56 18.10
N LEU A 233 -15.29 15.29 17.72
CA LEU A 233 -15.20 15.92 16.39
C LEU A 233 -14.96 14.90 15.26
N TRP A 234 -14.37 13.75 15.59
CA TRP A 234 -14.09 12.68 14.64
C TRP A 234 -15.16 11.59 14.62
N GLN A 235 -16.04 11.57 15.62
CA GLN A 235 -16.97 10.47 15.87
C GLN A 235 -17.87 10.19 14.65
N ASP A 236 -18.53 11.21 14.11
CA ASP A 236 -19.45 11.05 12.97
C ASP A 236 -18.73 10.47 11.74
N TYR A 237 -17.52 10.97 11.46
CA TYR A 237 -16.67 10.44 10.39
C TYR A 237 -16.30 8.98 10.66
N ILE A 238 -15.78 8.68 11.85
CA ILE A 238 -15.35 7.32 12.23
C ILE A 238 -16.53 6.35 12.23
N GLN A 239 -17.77 6.80 12.40
CA GLN A 239 -18.96 5.94 12.34
C GLN A 239 -19.47 5.71 10.91
N SER A 240 -19.09 6.56 9.94
CA SER A 240 -19.49 6.38 8.54
C SER A 240 -18.90 5.11 7.92
N THR A 241 -19.58 4.54 6.92
CA THR A 241 -19.17 3.26 6.31
C THR A 241 -17.88 3.39 5.48
N GLY A 242 -17.67 4.53 4.83
CA GLY A 242 -16.52 4.80 3.96
C GLY A 242 -15.29 5.39 4.68
N SER A 243 -15.31 5.52 6.00
CA SER A 243 -14.17 6.11 6.72
C SER A 243 -13.00 5.16 6.91
N ILE A 244 -11.82 5.76 7.01
CA ILE A 244 -10.58 5.07 7.32
C ILE A 244 -10.62 4.66 8.79
N LYS A 245 -10.75 3.37 9.08
CA LYS A 245 -10.77 2.84 10.46
C LYS A 245 -9.38 2.64 11.06
N GLU A 246 -8.40 2.45 10.20
CA GLU A 246 -7.01 2.14 10.57
C GLU A 246 -6.05 3.03 9.79
N LEU A 247 -5.07 3.62 10.49
CA LEU A 247 -3.97 4.37 9.90
C LEU A 247 -2.84 3.43 9.52
N TRP A 248 -2.39 3.52 8.28
CA TRP A 248 -1.19 2.82 7.80
C TRP A 248 0.08 3.54 8.26
N PRO A 249 1.25 2.88 8.19
CA PRO A 249 2.52 3.45 8.66
C PRO A 249 2.81 4.86 8.14
N SER A 250 2.44 5.15 6.89
CA SER A 250 2.53 6.49 6.30
C SER A 250 1.72 7.52 7.07
N GLN A 251 0.42 7.29 7.28
CA GLN A 251 -0.44 8.23 8.01
C GLN A 251 -0.02 8.38 9.47
N ILE A 252 0.46 7.31 10.10
CA ILE A 252 1.01 7.35 11.47
C ILE A 252 2.23 8.29 11.51
N GLU A 253 3.14 8.19 10.54
CA GLU A 253 4.31 9.07 10.48
C GLU A 253 3.92 10.54 10.23
N LEU A 254 2.95 10.81 9.34
CA LEU A 254 2.41 12.16 9.16
C LEU A 254 1.88 12.75 10.47
N GLY A 255 1.14 11.94 11.23
CA GLY A 255 0.62 12.32 12.54
C GLY A 255 1.72 12.63 13.55
N LYS A 256 2.71 11.75 13.68
CA LYS A 256 3.89 11.95 14.55
C LYS A 256 4.66 13.22 14.23
N GLN A 257 4.75 13.58 12.95
CA GLN A 257 5.43 14.80 12.49
C GLN A 257 4.53 16.05 12.53
N ALA A 258 3.36 15.97 13.17
CA ALA A 258 2.41 17.06 13.37
C ALA A 258 1.82 17.65 12.07
N ILE A 259 1.80 16.89 10.97
CA ILE A 259 1.15 17.32 9.72
C ILE A 259 -0.35 17.51 9.95
N PHE A 260 -1.00 16.60 10.68
CA PHE A 260 -2.43 16.71 10.98
C PHE A 260 -2.75 17.89 11.91
N SER A 261 -1.83 18.32 12.77
CA SER A 261 -1.97 19.53 13.61
C SER A 261 -1.64 20.84 12.89
N GLY A 262 -1.28 20.83 11.61
CA GLY A 262 -1.08 22.05 10.83
C GLY A 262 0.36 22.35 10.42
N LYS A 263 1.33 21.47 10.70
CA LYS A 263 2.73 21.70 10.31
C LYS A 263 2.90 21.55 8.80
N SER A 264 3.67 22.48 8.21
CA SER A 264 4.10 22.39 6.81
C SER A 264 5.20 21.34 6.66
N GLY A 265 5.36 20.76 5.48
CA GLY A 265 6.41 19.78 5.28
C GLY A 265 6.52 19.17 3.88
N ILE A 266 7.50 18.30 3.74
CA ILE A 266 7.67 17.42 2.59
C ILE A 266 7.37 16.00 3.02
N VAL A 267 6.54 15.31 2.25
CA VAL A 267 6.07 13.96 2.50
C VAL A 267 6.50 13.07 1.35
N GLN A 268 7.46 12.20 1.64
CA GLN A 268 7.89 11.15 0.73
C GLN A 268 7.03 9.91 0.95
N MET A 269 6.07 9.73 0.05
CA MET A 269 5.11 8.66 0.07
C MET A 269 5.10 7.94 -1.27
N PRO A 270 5.65 6.72 -1.33
CA PRO A 270 5.64 5.92 -2.55
C PRO A 270 4.22 5.57 -3.00
N THR A 271 4.07 5.23 -4.27
CA THR A 271 2.78 4.76 -4.82
C THR A 271 2.24 3.60 -3.98
N SER A 272 0.91 3.56 -3.81
CA SER A 272 0.19 2.54 -3.03
C SER A 272 0.42 2.57 -1.50
N SER A 273 1.10 3.59 -0.96
CA SER A 273 1.26 3.78 0.50
C SER A 273 0.11 4.56 1.17
N GLY A 274 -1.00 4.81 0.47
CA GLY A 274 -2.17 5.53 1.02
C GLY A 274 -2.05 7.06 0.94
N LYS A 275 -1.53 7.60 -0.16
CA LYS A 275 -1.39 9.04 -0.40
C LYS A 275 -2.72 9.79 -0.37
N THR A 276 -3.71 9.31 -1.12
CA THR A 276 -5.08 9.86 -1.13
C THR A 276 -5.70 9.86 0.28
N ALA A 277 -5.55 8.77 1.04
CA ALA A 277 -6.00 8.68 2.44
C ALA A 277 -5.32 9.73 3.34
N SER A 278 -4.02 9.96 3.14
CA SER A 278 -3.25 10.96 3.89
C SER A 278 -3.71 12.39 3.59
N ILE A 279 -3.97 12.70 2.32
CA ILE A 279 -4.54 13.98 1.89
C ILE A 279 -5.93 14.16 2.52
N ASN A 280 -6.78 13.12 2.45
CA ASN A 280 -8.12 13.17 3.02
C ASN A 280 -8.11 13.48 4.53
N LEU A 281 -7.32 12.74 5.32
CA LEU A 281 -7.22 12.96 6.76
C LEU A 281 -6.62 14.33 7.11
N THR A 282 -5.68 14.82 6.32
CA THR A 282 -5.11 16.17 6.50
C THR A 282 -6.17 17.25 6.29
N LEU A 283 -6.97 17.15 5.23
CA LEU A 283 -8.07 18.07 4.95
C LEU A 283 -9.10 18.06 6.07
N ARG A 284 -9.53 16.86 6.50
CA ARG A 284 -10.49 16.68 7.61
C ARG A 284 -9.98 17.30 8.90
N SER A 285 -8.75 17.00 9.28
CA SER A 285 -8.13 17.56 10.49
C SER A 285 -8.11 19.08 10.44
N ALA A 286 -7.77 19.67 9.29
CA ALA A 286 -7.75 21.11 9.11
C ALA A 286 -9.14 21.75 9.17
N PHE A 287 -10.17 21.08 8.62
CA PHE A 287 -11.55 21.54 8.68
C PHE A 287 -12.16 21.40 10.08
N TYR A 288 -11.97 20.26 10.75
CA TYR A 288 -12.52 20.00 12.09
C TYR A 288 -11.85 20.86 13.17
N SER A 289 -10.58 21.21 12.97
CA SER A 289 -9.88 22.18 13.84
C SER A 289 -10.28 23.65 13.56
N ASN A 290 -11.08 23.91 12.52
CA ASN A 290 -11.42 25.26 12.04
C ASN A 290 -10.19 26.16 11.78
N ARG A 291 -9.03 25.55 11.49
CA ARG A 291 -7.83 26.30 11.09
C ARG A 291 -7.96 26.88 9.69
N ILE A 292 -8.75 26.22 8.85
CA ILE A 292 -8.95 26.60 7.46
C ILE A 292 -10.42 26.43 7.09
N ASP A 293 -10.87 27.22 6.13
CA ASP A 293 -12.12 26.99 5.42
C ASP A 293 -11.88 26.54 3.97
N ASN A 294 -10.77 26.96 3.36
CA ASN A 294 -10.45 26.62 1.99
C ASN A 294 -9.08 25.96 1.87
N ALA A 295 -9.00 24.90 1.07
CA ALA A 295 -7.78 24.16 0.75
C ALA A 295 -7.54 24.11 -0.76
N LEU A 296 -6.27 24.02 -1.14
CA LEU A 296 -5.82 23.88 -2.52
C LEU A 296 -5.04 22.58 -2.69
N ILE A 297 -5.34 21.83 -3.76
CA ILE A 297 -4.55 20.69 -4.22
C ILE A 297 -4.06 20.97 -5.64
N VAL A 298 -2.74 20.89 -5.82
CA VAL A 298 -2.06 21.15 -7.08
C VAL A 298 -1.51 19.84 -7.61
N ALA A 299 -1.96 19.41 -8.78
CA ALA A 299 -1.46 18.20 -9.43
C ALA A 299 -1.05 18.47 -10.89
N PRO A 300 -0.06 17.75 -11.43
CA PRO A 300 0.59 18.12 -12.69
C PRO A 300 -0.29 18.08 -13.94
N PHE A 301 -1.23 17.15 -14.01
CA PHE A 301 -2.01 16.88 -15.21
C PHE A 301 -3.49 16.92 -14.92
N ARG A 302 -4.30 17.42 -15.87
CA ARG A 302 -5.77 17.44 -15.75
C ARG A 302 -6.37 16.07 -15.47
N ALA A 303 -5.79 15.00 -16.04
CA ALA A 303 -6.23 13.63 -15.78
C ALA A 303 -6.02 13.22 -14.31
N LEU A 304 -4.85 13.52 -13.74
CA LEU A 304 -4.55 13.24 -12.34
C LEU A 304 -5.39 14.11 -11.40
N CYS A 305 -5.58 15.38 -11.74
CA CYS A 305 -6.45 16.23 -10.94
C CYS A 305 -7.91 15.72 -10.93
N ARG A 306 -8.40 15.13 -12.03
CA ARG A 306 -9.71 14.46 -12.10
C ARG A 306 -9.80 13.22 -11.23
N GLU A 307 -8.72 12.46 -11.16
CA GLU A 307 -8.60 11.30 -10.27
C GLU A 307 -8.69 11.74 -8.81
N ILE A 308 -7.86 12.71 -8.40
CA ILE A 308 -7.88 13.28 -7.05
C ILE A 308 -9.26 13.86 -6.72
N TYR A 309 -9.92 14.53 -7.66
CA TYR A 309 -11.27 15.04 -7.45
C TYR A 309 -12.26 13.94 -7.12
N ARG A 310 -12.30 12.87 -7.93
CA ARG A 310 -13.22 11.75 -7.71
C ARG A 310 -12.98 11.12 -6.34
N ASP A 311 -11.72 10.89 -6.00
CA ASP A 311 -11.31 10.29 -4.74
C ASP A 311 -11.69 11.15 -3.54
N ILE A 312 -11.30 12.43 -3.53
CA ILE A 312 -11.58 13.33 -2.42
C ILE A 312 -13.09 13.58 -2.29
N ASN A 313 -13.80 13.76 -3.41
CA ASN A 313 -15.24 13.95 -3.39
C ASN A 313 -15.99 12.71 -2.87
N ALA A 314 -15.55 11.50 -3.22
CA ALA A 314 -16.14 10.26 -2.70
C ALA A 314 -16.02 10.18 -1.17
N HIS A 315 -14.93 10.69 -0.59
CA HIS A 315 -14.77 10.71 0.86
C HIS A 315 -15.63 11.74 1.58
N PHE A 316 -16.04 12.84 0.93
CA PHE A 316 -16.83 13.93 1.54
C PHE A 316 -18.31 13.90 1.10
N VAL A 317 -18.76 12.84 0.43
CA VAL A 317 -20.11 12.77 -0.16
C VAL A 317 -21.23 12.91 0.89
N ASP A 318 -21.01 12.45 2.11
CA ASP A 318 -21.97 12.54 3.22
C ASP A 318 -21.86 13.87 4.00
N GLU A 319 -20.93 14.75 3.64
CA GLU A 319 -20.67 16.04 4.31
C GLU A 319 -21.10 17.21 3.43
N ASN A 320 -22.38 17.58 3.55
CA ASN A 320 -22.98 18.69 2.78
C ASN A 320 -22.31 20.07 2.99
N ASN A 321 -21.47 20.21 4.02
CA ASN A 321 -20.73 21.44 4.32
C ASN A 321 -19.38 21.54 3.58
N VAL A 322 -18.96 20.48 2.87
CA VAL A 322 -17.70 20.46 2.12
C VAL A 322 -18.00 20.45 0.62
N ILE A 323 -17.47 21.43 -0.10
CA ILE A 323 -17.55 21.49 -1.57
C ILE A 323 -16.18 21.16 -2.16
N VAL A 324 -16.10 20.10 -2.94
CA VAL A 324 -14.92 19.78 -3.74
C VAL A 324 -15.13 20.30 -5.15
N SER A 325 -14.15 21.00 -5.71
CA SER A 325 -14.28 21.64 -7.02
C SER A 325 -13.04 21.45 -7.88
N GLU A 326 -13.30 21.04 -9.11
CA GLU A 326 -12.34 20.97 -10.21
C GLU A 326 -12.19 22.34 -10.86
N VAL A 327 -11.06 23.01 -10.67
CA VAL A 327 -10.81 24.33 -11.30
C VAL A 327 -10.06 24.12 -12.61
N PHE A 328 -10.67 23.39 -13.55
CA PHE A 328 -10.07 23.20 -14.89
C PHE A 328 -10.46 24.29 -15.87
N ASP A 329 -11.72 24.72 -15.87
CA ASP A 329 -12.26 25.69 -16.83
C ASP A 329 -13.32 26.60 -16.17
N LEU A 330 -12.94 27.39 -15.15
CA LEU A 330 -13.80 28.47 -14.65
C LEU A 330 -13.44 29.79 -15.36
N PRO A 331 -14.38 30.40 -16.13
CA PRO A 331 -14.28 31.77 -16.61
C PRO A 331 -14.53 32.82 -15.50
N GLU A 332 -15.20 32.43 -14.42
CA GLU A 332 -15.72 33.36 -13.40
C GLU A 332 -15.51 32.76 -12.01
N ILE A 333 -14.34 33.02 -11.40
CA ILE A 333 -14.36 33.22 -9.95
C ILE A 333 -15.01 34.61 -9.80
N PRO A 334 -16.17 34.73 -9.12
CA PRO A 334 -16.77 36.05 -8.91
C PRO A 334 -15.73 37.01 -8.35
N GLN A 335 -15.57 38.19 -8.96
CA GLN A 335 -14.55 39.17 -8.55
C GLN A 335 -14.71 39.59 -7.08
N ASP A 336 -15.91 39.43 -6.54
CA ASP A 336 -16.26 39.74 -5.16
C ASP A 336 -15.96 38.61 -4.17
N PHE A 337 -15.47 37.44 -4.63
CA PHE A 337 -15.17 36.27 -3.80
C PHE A 337 -16.32 35.85 -2.87
N SER A 338 -17.55 36.24 -3.22
CA SER A 338 -18.78 35.99 -2.46
C SER A 338 -19.03 34.51 -2.17
N ILE A 339 -18.45 33.63 -2.99
CA ILE A 339 -18.47 32.18 -2.78
C ILE A 339 -17.93 31.78 -1.40
N PHE A 340 -16.99 32.52 -0.79
CA PHE A 340 -16.43 32.15 0.51
C PHE A 340 -17.30 32.54 1.71
N ASN A 341 -18.32 33.38 1.51
CA ASN A 341 -19.11 33.96 2.60
C ASN A 341 -20.33 33.11 3.02
N ASP A 342 -20.45 31.86 2.56
CA ASP A 342 -21.58 30.98 2.86
C ASP A 342 -21.31 29.98 4.00
N GLY A 343 -20.16 30.09 4.67
CA GLY A 343 -19.76 29.24 5.80
C GLY A 343 -19.36 27.81 5.41
N LYS A 344 -19.25 27.51 4.11
CA LYS A 344 -18.88 26.18 3.63
C LYS A 344 -17.36 26.01 3.53
N LYS A 345 -16.91 24.78 3.82
CA LYS A 345 -15.53 24.35 3.59
C LYS A 345 -15.33 24.03 2.11
N ARG A 346 -14.18 24.35 1.52
CA ARG A 346 -13.91 24.11 0.10
C ARG A 346 -12.56 23.47 -0.17
N VAL A 347 -12.53 22.60 -1.16
CA VAL A 347 -11.29 22.02 -1.70
C VAL A 347 -11.22 22.31 -3.20
N PHE A 348 -10.22 23.09 -3.60
CA PHE A 348 -9.96 23.41 -5.00
C PHE A 348 -8.85 22.52 -5.54
N ILE A 349 -9.09 21.90 -6.70
CA ILE A 349 -8.11 21.03 -7.36
C ILE A 349 -7.76 21.61 -8.72
N LEU A 350 -6.47 21.86 -8.96
CA LEU A 350 -6.02 22.53 -10.18
C LEU A 350 -4.59 22.14 -10.61
N THR A 351 -4.22 22.60 -11.79
CA THR A 351 -2.87 22.41 -12.34
C THR A 351 -1.93 23.55 -11.96
N PRO A 352 -0.60 23.33 -11.94
CA PRO A 352 0.41 24.36 -11.75
C PRO A 352 0.19 25.65 -12.55
N GLY A 353 -0.12 25.52 -13.86
CA GLY A 353 -0.36 26.66 -14.73
C GLY A 353 -1.58 27.49 -14.32
N LYS A 354 -2.64 26.84 -13.82
CA LYS A 354 -3.82 27.54 -13.32
C LYS A 354 -3.54 28.24 -11.99
N LEU A 355 -2.75 27.64 -11.10
CA LEU A 355 -2.32 28.31 -9.87
C LEU A 355 -1.54 29.59 -10.18
N LEU A 356 -0.57 29.52 -11.09
CA LEU A 356 0.19 30.70 -11.55
C LEU A 356 -0.73 31.79 -12.10
N PHE A 357 -1.76 31.41 -12.87
CA PHE A 357 -2.76 32.34 -13.37
C PHE A 357 -3.52 33.02 -12.21
N LEU A 358 -3.98 32.27 -11.20
CA LEU A 358 -4.70 32.83 -10.06
C LEU A 358 -3.81 33.74 -9.22
N LEU A 359 -2.57 33.32 -8.98
CA LEU A 359 -1.58 34.12 -8.23
C LEU A 359 -1.30 35.48 -8.87
N ARG A 360 -1.38 35.58 -10.20
CA ARG A 360 -1.14 36.83 -10.94
C ARG A 360 -2.36 37.73 -11.06
N ASN A 361 -3.55 37.16 -11.17
CA ASN A 361 -4.76 37.92 -11.53
C ASN A 361 -5.78 38.06 -10.39
N HIS A 362 -5.70 37.21 -9.36
CA HIS A 362 -6.71 37.10 -8.30
C HIS A 362 -6.05 36.85 -6.94
N GLN A 363 -5.14 37.73 -6.52
CA GLN A 363 -4.32 37.50 -5.33
C GLN A 363 -5.14 37.38 -4.04
N SER A 364 -6.25 38.10 -3.93
CA SER A 364 -7.20 37.99 -2.80
C SER A 364 -7.85 36.61 -2.65
N PHE A 365 -7.86 35.78 -3.70
CA PHE A 365 -8.26 34.38 -3.58
C PHE A 365 -7.36 33.61 -2.61
N ILE A 366 -6.06 33.94 -2.61
CA ILE A 366 -5.03 33.20 -1.86
C ILE A 366 -5.10 33.52 -0.37
N ASP A 367 -5.57 34.72 -0.02
CA ASP A 367 -5.73 35.14 1.37
C ASP A 367 -6.76 34.28 2.12
N GLU A 368 -7.70 33.67 1.39
CA GLU A 368 -8.74 32.79 1.93
C GLU A 368 -8.30 31.30 2.02
N ILE A 369 -7.12 30.95 1.49
CA ILE A 369 -6.60 29.58 1.49
C ILE A 369 -5.74 29.34 2.73
N GLY A 370 -6.07 28.32 3.53
CA GLY A 370 -5.30 27.97 4.72
C GLY A 370 -4.37 26.75 4.57
N LEU A 371 -4.58 25.95 3.52
CA LEU A 371 -3.80 24.73 3.24
C LEU A 371 -3.56 24.58 1.74
N CYS A 372 -2.33 24.27 1.36
CA CYS A 372 -1.96 23.97 -0.01
C CYS A 372 -1.12 22.69 -0.08
N ILE A 373 -1.59 21.73 -0.86
CA ILE A 373 -0.96 20.43 -1.07
C ILE A 373 -0.47 20.36 -2.52
N PHE A 374 0.83 20.16 -2.71
CA PHE A 374 1.45 19.95 -4.00
C PHE A 374 1.69 18.46 -4.21
N ASP A 375 0.95 17.89 -5.15
CA ASP A 375 1.06 16.50 -5.55
C ASP A 375 2.10 16.34 -6.68
N GLU A 376 2.80 15.21 -6.67
CA GLU A 376 3.89 14.82 -7.58
C GLU A 376 5.03 15.83 -7.62
N ALA A 377 5.45 16.27 -6.44
CA ALA A 377 6.54 17.24 -6.30
C ALA A 377 7.91 16.75 -6.82
N HIS A 378 8.08 15.46 -7.17
CA HIS A 378 9.28 14.96 -7.87
C HIS A 378 9.52 15.63 -9.23
N LEU A 379 8.49 16.28 -9.80
CA LEU A 379 8.64 17.04 -11.04
C LEU A 379 9.64 18.19 -10.95
N PHE A 380 10.10 18.54 -9.73
CA PHE A 380 11.24 19.43 -9.51
C PHE A 380 12.48 19.01 -10.31
N ASP A 381 12.73 17.71 -10.46
CA ASP A 381 13.92 17.18 -11.16
C ASP A 381 13.70 16.85 -12.64
N ASP A 382 12.51 17.11 -13.19
CA ASP A 382 12.24 16.88 -14.61
C ASP A 382 13.00 17.93 -15.46
N PRO A 383 13.90 17.55 -16.39
CA PRO A 383 14.70 18.52 -17.16
C PRO A 383 13.88 19.48 -18.03
N SER A 384 12.65 19.11 -18.38
CA SER A 384 11.75 19.90 -19.23
C SER A 384 10.72 20.70 -18.44
N ARG A 385 10.38 20.27 -17.22
CA ARG A 385 9.26 20.81 -16.42
C ARG A 385 9.68 21.33 -15.04
N GLY A 386 10.85 20.95 -14.54
CA GLY A 386 11.39 21.34 -13.25
C GLY A 386 11.49 22.84 -13.07
N THR A 387 11.97 23.56 -14.10
CA THR A 387 12.05 25.03 -14.06
C THR A 387 10.68 25.70 -13.87
N ASN A 388 9.62 25.16 -14.49
CA ASN A 388 8.27 25.71 -14.33
C ASN A 388 7.71 25.42 -12.93
N PHE A 389 8.03 24.27 -12.36
CA PHE A 389 7.61 23.90 -11.01
C PHE A 389 8.39 24.68 -9.95
N GLU A 390 9.70 24.87 -10.11
CA GLU A 390 10.53 25.73 -9.26
C GLU A 390 10.04 27.18 -9.31
N LEU A 391 9.72 27.70 -10.49
CA LEU A 391 9.14 29.04 -10.65
C LEU A 391 7.78 29.14 -9.95
N LEU A 392 6.94 28.10 -10.05
CA LEU A 392 5.68 28.04 -9.29
C LEU A 392 5.94 28.12 -7.79
N LEU A 393 6.79 27.25 -7.24
CA LEU A 393 7.07 27.22 -5.80
C LEU A 393 7.72 28.52 -5.33
N SER A 394 8.59 29.13 -6.13
CA SER A 394 9.15 30.46 -5.86
C SER A 394 8.08 31.53 -5.78
N THR A 395 7.14 31.52 -6.73
CA THR A 395 6.02 32.46 -6.78
C THR A 395 5.08 32.25 -5.59
N VAL A 396 4.79 30.99 -5.26
CA VAL A 396 3.99 30.59 -4.09
C VAL A 396 4.65 31.08 -2.81
N LYS A 397 5.95 30.84 -2.61
CA LYS A 397 6.69 31.29 -1.44
C LYS A 397 6.64 32.82 -1.29
N GLN A 398 6.70 33.56 -2.40
CA GLN A 398 6.67 35.01 -2.38
C GLN A 398 5.28 35.58 -2.07
N ILE A 399 4.21 34.94 -2.57
CA ILE A 399 2.85 35.48 -2.50
C ILE A 399 2.06 34.94 -1.30
N PHE A 400 2.24 33.67 -0.94
CA PHE A 400 1.43 33.05 0.11
C PHE A 400 1.74 33.67 1.48
N PRO A 401 0.70 33.99 2.28
CA PRO A 401 0.87 34.30 3.69
C PRO A 401 1.66 33.20 4.43
N LYS A 402 2.50 33.61 5.39
CA LYS A 402 3.32 32.68 6.20
C LYS A 402 2.52 31.65 6.98
N GLY A 403 1.26 31.96 7.31
CA GLY A 403 0.37 31.08 8.06
C GLY A 403 -0.22 29.93 7.25
N ILE A 404 -0.09 29.93 5.92
CA ILE A 404 -0.62 28.84 5.08
C ILE A 404 0.19 27.57 5.30
N GLN A 405 -0.51 26.49 5.65
CA GLN A 405 0.09 25.16 5.71
C GLN A 405 0.43 24.69 4.29
N LYS A 406 1.69 24.36 4.04
CA LYS A 406 2.19 23.91 2.74
C LYS A 406 2.72 22.49 2.85
N ILE A 407 2.24 21.60 2.00
CA ILE A 407 2.65 20.19 1.99
C ILE A 407 3.06 19.80 0.58
N LEU A 408 4.28 19.29 0.41
CA LEU A 408 4.72 18.68 -0.85
C LEU A 408 4.66 17.17 -0.69
N ILE A 409 3.94 16.47 -1.56
CA ILE A 409 3.83 15.02 -1.52
C ILE A 409 4.37 14.41 -2.81
N SER A 410 5.25 13.42 -2.70
CA SER A 410 5.78 12.70 -3.86
C SER A 410 6.39 11.35 -3.45
N ALA A 411 6.57 10.44 -4.41
CA ALA A 411 7.22 9.15 -4.16
C ALA A 411 8.70 9.30 -3.76
N VAL A 412 9.45 10.15 -4.47
CA VAL A 412 10.87 10.42 -4.24
C VAL A 412 11.11 11.90 -4.45
N ILE A 413 11.85 12.55 -3.54
CA ILE A 413 12.27 13.95 -3.69
C ILE A 413 13.76 14.02 -3.33
N PRO A 414 14.66 14.02 -4.33
CA PRO A 414 16.07 14.32 -4.12
C PRO A 414 16.24 15.66 -3.40
N ASN A 415 17.24 15.74 -2.52
CA ASN A 415 17.53 16.96 -1.74
C ASN A 415 16.32 17.52 -0.96
N SER A 416 15.43 16.65 -0.48
CA SER A 416 14.23 17.04 0.29
C SER A 416 14.55 17.99 1.45
N GLU A 417 15.70 17.84 2.11
CA GLU A 417 16.16 18.75 3.15
C GLU A 417 16.36 20.19 2.67
N ALA A 418 17.03 20.37 1.54
CA ALA A 418 17.29 21.69 0.97
C ALA A 418 15.97 22.32 0.49
N ILE A 419 15.11 21.55 -0.19
CA ILE A 419 13.82 22.03 -0.68
C ILE A 419 12.92 22.40 0.50
N ASN A 420 12.88 21.60 1.56
CA ASN A 420 12.05 21.88 2.73
C ASN A 420 12.52 23.15 3.46
N ARG A 421 13.84 23.30 3.68
CA ARG A 421 14.42 24.52 4.26
C ARG A 421 14.15 25.75 3.39
N TRP A 422 14.19 25.59 2.07
CA TRP A 422 13.91 26.68 1.15
C TRP A 422 12.42 27.05 1.10
N PHE A 423 11.51 26.09 0.99
CA PHE A 423 10.10 26.36 0.71
C PHE A 423 9.20 26.45 1.95
N ASN A 424 9.43 25.57 2.93
CA ASN A 424 8.66 25.49 4.17
C ASN A 424 9.37 26.16 5.36
N GLU A 425 10.66 26.48 5.23
CA GLU A 425 11.50 27.04 6.30
C GLU A 425 11.61 26.05 7.47
N ASP A 426 10.71 26.13 8.45
CA ASP A 426 10.67 25.28 9.66
C ASP A 426 9.79 24.02 9.48
N GLY A 427 9.54 23.62 8.24
CA GLY A 427 8.73 22.44 7.90
C GLY A 427 9.37 21.13 8.34
N VAL A 428 8.58 20.05 8.37
CA VAL A 428 9.07 18.68 8.61
C VAL A 428 9.33 17.92 7.32
N ILE A 429 10.15 16.88 7.42
CA ILE A 429 10.35 15.93 6.34
C ILE A 429 9.88 14.58 6.84
N VAL A 430 8.87 14.05 6.16
CA VAL A 430 8.35 12.72 6.37
C VAL A 430 8.96 11.82 5.30
N SER A 431 10.12 11.25 5.60
CA SER A 431 10.84 10.31 4.73
C SER A 431 11.39 9.19 5.60
N ASN A 432 10.54 8.24 5.96
CA ASN A 432 10.94 7.14 6.83
C ASN A 432 11.04 5.85 6.00
N ASN A 433 12.12 5.08 6.20
CA ASN A 433 12.28 3.72 5.68
C ASN A 433 11.15 2.78 6.16
N SER A 434 10.41 3.18 7.20
CA SER A 434 9.20 2.50 7.68
C SER A 434 7.98 2.69 6.76
N ILE A 435 7.96 3.71 5.89
CA ILE A 435 6.92 3.88 4.87
C ILE A 435 7.26 2.94 3.71
N LYS A 436 6.88 1.69 3.91
CA LYS A 436 7.17 0.63 2.95
C LYS A 436 6.22 0.73 1.76
N THR A 437 6.78 0.56 0.57
CA THR A 437 6.00 0.48 -0.67
C THR A 437 5.32 -0.88 -0.74
N THR A 438 4.27 -1.00 -1.57
CA THR A 438 3.97 -2.32 -2.15
C THR A 438 5.26 -2.88 -2.76
N GLU A 439 5.52 -4.17 -2.56
CA GLU A 439 6.74 -4.81 -3.09
C GLU A 439 6.86 -4.53 -4.58
N LYS A 440 7.96 -3.87 -4.97
CA LYS A 440 8.37 -3.71 -6.36
C LYS A 440 9.59 -4.58 -6.56
N ARG A 441 9.54 -5.45 -7.56
CA ARG A 441 10.67 -6.29 -7.92
C ARG A 441 11.23 -5.81 -9.24
N VAL A 442 12.53 -5.55 -9.29
CA VAL A 442 13.24 -5.15 -10.49
C VAL A 442 14.08 -6.33 -10.96
N ALA A 443 14.00 -6.65 -12.25
CA ALA A 443 14.79 -7.72 -12.84
C ALA A 443 15.59 -7.23 -14.04
N PHE A 444 16.82 -7.71 -14.18
CA PHE A 444 17.66 -7.51 -15.34
C PHE A 444 17.73 -8.81 -16.14
N SER A 445 17.57 -8.70 -17.46
CA SER A 445 17.68 -9.83 -18.37
C SER A 445 19.11 -9.97 -18.86
N ASP A 446 19.68 -11.16 -18.70
CA ASP A 446 20.91 -11.57 -19.35
C ASP A 446 20.57 -12.59 -20.44
N LEU A 447 20.67 -12.14 -21.69
CA LEU A 447 20.38 -12.92 -22.89
C LEU A 447 21.66 -13.40 -23.59
N ASN A 448 22.81 -13.37 -22.90
CA ASN A 448 24.09 -13.79 -23.49
C ASN A 448 24.28 -15.31 -23.39
N GLY A 449 23.96 -16.03 -24.46
CA GLY A 449 24.35 -17.44 -24.64
C GLY A 449 23.30 -18.47 -24.18
N SER A 450 23.75 -19.67 -23.82
CA SER A 450 22.89 -20.86 -23.56
C SER A 450 22.16 -20.87 -22.22
N ASN A 451 22.34 -19.83 -21.38
CA ASN A 451 21.76 -19.71 -20.04
C ASN A 451 21.08 -18.34 -19.90
N GLU A 452 19.99 -18.13 -20.62
CA GLU A 452 19.15 -16.93 -20.48
C GLU A 452 18.54 -16.87 -19.07
N GLN A 453 18.70 -15.75 -18.37
CA GLN A 453 18.24 -15.59 -16.99
C GLN A 453 17.71 -14.19 -16.73
N LEU A 454 16.71 -14.10 -15.84
CA LEU A 454 16.33 -12.86 -15.18
C LEU A 454 16.93 -12.82 -13.78
N TYR A 455 17.71 -11.79 -13.48
CA TYR A 455 18.26 -11.53 -12.14
C TYR A 455 17.40 -10.49 -11.44
N PHE A 456 16.69 -10.91 -10.40
CA PHE A 456 15.90 -10.02 -9.56
C PHE A 456 16.82 -9.40 -8.51
N ILE A 457 16.78 -8.07 -8.41
CA ILE A 457 17.67 -7.30 -7.54
C ILE A 457 16.89 -6.34 -6.64
N ASP A 458 17.49 -6.03 -5.50
CA ASP A 458 17.06 -4.92 -4.66
C ASP A 458 17.40 -3.60 -5.38
N PRO A 459 16.42 -2.71 -5.65
CA PRO A 459 16.66 -1.49 -6.43
C PRO A 459 17.50 -0.42 -5.69
N ILE A 460 17.72 -0.58 -4.38
CA ILE A 460 18.49 0.35 -3.53
C ILE A 460 19.91 -0.17 -3.38
N THR A 461 20.08 -1.44 -3.02
CA THR A 461 21.40 -2.04 -2.75
C THR A 461 22.05 -2.64 -3.99
N PHE A 462 21.27 -2.91 -5.04
CA PHE A 462 21.66 -3.66 -6.23
C PHE A 462 22.14 -5.09 -5.94
N GLU A 463 21.85 -5.62 -4.74
CA GLU A 463 22.14 -7.01 -4.41
C GLU A 463 21.15 -7.96 -5.10
N GLU A 464 21.65 -9.10 -5.57
CA GLU A 464 20.81 -10.15 -6.14
C GLU A 464 19.91 -10.76 -5.06
N GLU A 465 18.60 -10.62 -5.25
CA GLU A 465 17.61 -11.29 -4.43
C GLU A 465 17.50 -12.76 -4.83
N PHE A 466 17.19 -13.04 -6.09
CA PHE A 466 17.11 -14.38 -6.68
C PHE A 466 17.16 -14.29 -8.21
N PHE A 467 17.29 -15.43 -8.89
CA PHE A 467 17.31 -15.50 -10.35
C PHE A 467 16.21 -16.41 -10.88
N VAL A 468 15.80 -16.23 -12.13
CA VAL A 468 14.84 -17.11 -12.83
C VAL A 468 15.46 -17.53 -14.15
N PRO A 469 15.79 -18.80 -14.34
CA PRO A 469 16.44 -19.27 -15.56
C PRO A 469 15.43 -19.64 -16.64
N ARG A 470 15.87 -19.66 -17.91
CA ARG A 470 15.12 -20.18 -19.08
C ARG A 470 13.78 -19.45 -19.30
N THR A 471 13.80 -18.14 -19.12
CA THR A 471 12.60 -17.31 -19.16
C THR A 471 12.11 -17.00 -20.57
N VAL A 472 12.94 -17.23 -21.59
CA VAL A 472 12.59 -16.98 -22.98
C VAL A 472 12.65 -18.28 -23.78
N SER A 473 11.67 -18.46 -24.64
CA SER A 473 11.59 -19.56 -25.59
C SER A 473 11.38 -18.99 -27.00
N VAL A 474 12.34 -19.23 -27.89
CA VAL A 474 12.28 -18.77 -29.27
C VAL A 474 11.45 -19.77 -30.09
N SER A 475 10.35 -19.31 -30.67
CA SER A 475 9.49 -20.08 -31.57
C SER A 475 9.66 -19.62 -33.01
N GLU A 476 9.49 -20.56 -33.94
CA GLU A 476 9.43 -20.25 -35.37
C GLU A 476 8.03 -19.75 -35.74
N LEU A 477 7.96 -18.66 -36.51
CA LEU A 477 6.70 -18.10 -37.01
C LEU A 477 6.31 -18.75 -38.34
N GLU A 478 5.00 -18.90 -38.58
CA GLU A 478 4.51 -19.38 -39.87
C GLU A 478 4.89 -18.42 -41.01
N GLN A 479 5.37 -18.98 -42.12
CA GLN A 479 5.75 -18.18 -43.29
C GLN A 479 4.50 -17.73 -44.05
N LEU A 480 4.31 -16.43 -44.21
CA LEU A 480 3.19 -15.88 -44.97
C LEU A 480 3.58 -15.62 -46.44
N GLY A 481 2.81 -16.18 -47.37
CA GLY A 481 2.92 -15.88 -48.81
C GLY A 481 4.22 -16.36 -49.46
N LYS A 482 5.08 -15.43 -49.90
CA LYS A 482 6.35 -15.70 -50.61
C LYS A 482 7.59 -15.45 -49.75
N GLU A 483 7.43 -15.39 -48.43
CA GLU A 483 8.55 -15.22 -47.51
C GLU A 483 9.55 -16.39 -47.67
N ARG A 484 10.83 -16.06 -47.76
CA ARG A 484 11.91 -17.06 -48.00
C ARG A 484 12.78 -17.31 -46.77
N LYS A 485 12.71 -16.43 -45.76
CA LYS A 485 13.52 -16.52 -44.54
C LYS A 485 12.60 -16.92 -43.40
N GLN A 486 12.96 -17.99 -42.69
CA GLN A 486 12.28 -18.40 -41.47
C GLN A 486 12.37 -17.26 -40.45
N LYS A 487 11.21 -16.78 -40.00
CA LYS A 487 11.12 -15.78 -38.94
C LYS A 487 10.99 -16.50 -37.60
N VAL A 488 11.49 -15.85 -36.56
CA VAL A 488 11.40 -16.35 -35.19
C VAL A 488 10.83 -15.26 -34.28
N PHE A 489 10.31 -15.67 -33.14
CA PHE A 489 9.88 -14.77 -32.08
C PHE A 489 10.14 -15.38 -30.70
N PRO A 490 10.67 -14.61 -29.73
CA PRO A 490 11.23 -13.28 -29.91
C PRO A 490 12.60 -13.34 -30.60
N GLU A 491 12.92 -12.32 -31.40
CA GLU A 491 14.31 -12.11 -31.82
C GLU A 491 15.12 -11.56 -30.62
N LEU A 492 16.07 -12.34 -30.10
CA LEU A 492 16.78 -12.01 -28.85
C LEU A 492 17.60 -10.71 -28.91
N THR A 493 18.03 -10.30 -30.11
CA THR A 493 18.73 -9.03 -30.33
C THR A 493 17.80 -7.83 -30.46
N ASN A 494 16.48 -8.04 -30.49
CA ASN A 494 15.48 -7.01 -30.66
C ASN A 494 14.76 -6.75 -29.32
N GLU A 495 15.10 -5.62 -28.70
CA GLU A 495 14.54 -5.19 -27.42
C GLU A 495 13.01 -5.08 -27.41
N ASN A 496 12.40 -4.73 -28.56
CA ASN A 496 10.94 -4.64 -28.68
C ASN A 496 10.30 -6.04 -28.66
N ASP A 497 10.91 -7.02 -29.31
CA ASP A 497 10.42 -8.40 -29.32
C ASP A 497 10.47 -9.00 -27.91
N ILE A 498 11.56 -8.75 -27.18
CA ILE A 498 11.69 -9.17 -25.77
C ILE A 498 10.62 -8.51 -24.90
N SER A 499 10.40 -7.20 -25.08
CA SER A 499 9.35 -6.47 -24.35
C SER A 499 7.95 -7.01 -24.63
N ILE A 500 7.66 -7.33 -25.89
CA ILE A 500 6.39 -7.94 -26.32
C ILE A 500 6.26 -9.36 -25.77
N TYR A 501 7.31 -10.16 -25.81
CA TYR A 501 7.31 -11.54 -25.32
C TYR A 501 6.95 -11.62 -23.83
N TYR A 502 7.64 -10.86 -22.99
CA TYR A 502 7.30 -10.77 -21.57
C TYR A 502 5.93 -10.15 -21.34
N GLY A 503 5.54 -9.19 -22.19
CA GLY A 503 4.20 -8.62 -22.21
C GLY A 503 3.10 -9.66 -22.38
N ILE A 504 3.25 -10.54 -23.37
CA ILE A 504 2.31 -11.64 -23.67
C ILE A 504 2.33 -12.67 -22.54
N LYS A 505 3.52 -13.02 -22.02
CA LYS A 505 3.65 -14.02 -20.94
C LYS A 505 2.98 -13.59 -19.64
N LEU A 506 3.05 -12.30 -19.30
CA LEU A 506 2.58 -11.80 -18.01
C LEU A 506 1.15 -11.23 -18.03
N ILE A 507 0.52 -11.08 -19.20
CA ILE A 507 -0.82 -10.47 -19.33
C ILE A 507 -1.90 -11.24 -18.56
N ASN A 508 -1.73 -12.56 -18.40
CA ASN A 508 -2.64 -13.41 -17.64
C ASN A 508 -2.64 -13.05 -16.13
N ASN A 509 -1.56 -12.43 -15.64
CA ASN A 509 -1.39 -12.04 -14.25
C ASN A 509 -1.91 -10.62 -13.95
N GLY A 510 -2.43 -9.90 -14.97
CA GLY A 510 -2.99 -8.56 -14.83
C GLY A 510 -2.54 -7.60 -15.92
N GLY A 511 -2.77 -6.30 -15.72
CA GLY A 511 -2.41 -5.28 -16.69
C GLY A 511 -0.88 -5.16 -16.86
N VAL A 512 -0.40 -5.29 -18.09
CA VAL A 512 1.02 -5.11 -18.44
C VAL A 512 1.22 -3.80 -19.18
N GLY A 513 2.24 -3.04 -18.78
CA GLY A 513 2.68 -1.82 -19.47
C GLY A 513 4.03 -2.03 -20.14
N ILE A 514 4.14 -1.68 -21.43
CA ILE A 514 5.42 -1.64 -22.15
C ILE A 514 5.86 -0.18 -22.26
N PHE A 515 6.99 0.16 -21.64
CA PHE A 515 7.54 1.51 -21.69
C PHE A 515 8.23 1.77 -23.04
N CYS A 516 7.74 2.78 -23.77
CA CYS A 516 8.32 3.21 -25.03
C CYS A 516 9.02 4.55 -24.85
N GLY A 517 10.36 4.58 -24.90
CA GLY A 517 11.13 5.82 -24.70
C GLY A 517 10.89 6.90 -25.76
N ARG A 518 10.33 6.53 -26.93
CA ARG A 518 9.99 7.46 -28.02
C ARG A 518 8.63 7.15 -28.63
N LYS A 519 7.96 8.18 -29.16
CA LYS A 519 6.62 8.08 -29.75
C LYS A 519 6.56 7.17 -30.98
N ASP A 520 7.61 7.16 -31.79
CA ASP A 520 7.73 6.30 -32.98
C ASP A 520 7.84 4.81 -32.62
N THR A 521 8.47 4.50 -31.48
CA THR A 521 8.66 3.13 -30.96
C THR A 521 7.32 2.47 -30.65
N VAL A 522 6.33 3.25 -30.20
CA VAL A 522 4.96 2.77 -29.98
C VAL A 522 4.37 2.16 -31.25
N ASN A 523 4.52 2.83 -32.39
CA ASN A 523 3.98 2.32 -33.66
C ASN A 523 4.71 1.06 -34.13
N VAL A 524 6.00 0.93 -33.82
CA VAL A 524 6.78 -0.28 -34.14
C VAL A 524 6.29 -1.46 -33.32
N ILE A 525 6.12 -1.29 -32.01
CA ILE A 525 5.60 -2.33 -31.12
C ILE A 525 4.18 -2.73 -31.52
N LEU A 526 3.28 -1.77 -31.79
CA LEU A 526 1.91 -2.07 -32.20
C LEU A 526 1.84 -2.85 -33.52
N ARG A 527 2.67 -2.49 -34.51
CA ARG A 527 2.77 -3.28 -35.75
C ARG A 527 3.30 -4.68 -35.49
N ARG A 528 4.31 -4.80 -34.62
CA ARG A 528 4.88 -6.09 -34.26
C ARG A 528 3.87 -7.01 -33.57
N PHE A 529 2.99 -6.46 -32.71
CA PHE A 529 1.86 -7.24 -32.17
C PHE A 529 0.95 -7.78 -33.27
N ILE A 530 0.59 -6.94 -34.26
CA ILE A 530 -0.25 -7.36 -35.40
C ILE A 530 0.44 -8.46 -36.22
N ASP A 531 1.75 -8.36 -36.42
CA ASP A 531 2.53 -9.37 -37.16
C ASP A 531 2.61 -10.74 -36.44
N LEU A 532 2.36 -10.77 -35.13
CA LEU A 532 2.40 -11.98 -34.28
C LEU A 532 1.02 -12.59 -34.05
N THR A 533 -0.05 -11.94 -34.52
CA THR A 533 -1.45 -12.40 -34.42
C THR A 533 -1.86 -13.02 -35.75
#